data_AF-A0A3M7NN38-F1
#
_entry.id   AF-A0A3M7NN38-F1
#
_cell.length_a   1.000
_cell.length_b   1.000
_cell.length_c   1.000
_cell.angle_alpha   90.00
_cell.angle_beta   90.00
_cell.angle_gamma   90.00
#
_symmetry.space_group_name_H-M   'P 1'
#
loop_
_entity.id
_entity.type
_entity.pdbx_description
1 polymer ?
#
loop_
_entity_poly.entity_id
_entity_poly.type
_entity_poly.pdbx_seq_one_letter_code
_entity_poly.pdbx_strand_id
1 'polypeptide(L)'
;MSGLEKALFNLKFTSKQLNRQAAKADRDSKAESAKLKKALTQSPPQPQIARLYAQNAVRNSQQRIQLLTLAARIDAVAARVQTAVTMRTVTGSMAQTVRGMDVALKSMDLEKIGFVMEKFEQQFEDLDVVSGYYEGVAGGVESQQIGVEGQGEVDALMARVADEAGVELSQELAQKAPEGELEVSADKQRAQLEEGLGDRLRALRN
;
A
#
# COMPACT_ATOMS: atom_id res chain seq x y z
N MET A 1 -0.39 -10.55 -31.29
CA MET A 1 -1.20 -9.92 -30.24
C MET A 1 -2.58 -10.55 -30.23
N SER A 2 -2.93 -11.18 -29.11
CA SER A 2 -4.27 -11.70 -28.85
C SER A 2 -5.31 -10.59 -28.99
N GLY A 3 -6.53 -10.91 -29.44
CA GLY A 3 -7.62 -9.93 -29.54
C GLY A 3 -7.89 -9.22 -28.20
N LEU A 4 -7.67 -9.90 -27.08
CA LEU A 4 -7.77 -9.36 -25.73
C LEU A 4 -6.66 -8.33 -25.41
N GLU A 5 -5.43 -8.54 -25.88
CA GLU A 5 -4.32 -7.59 -25.69
C GLU A 5 -4.54 -6.31 -26.49
N LYS A 6 -5.07 -6.45 -27.72
CA LYS A 6 -5.46 -5.29 -28.55
C LYS A 6 -6.61 -4.51 -27.92
N ALA A 7 -7.61 -5.21 -27.36
CA ALA A 7 -8.70 -4.59 -26.64
C ALA A 7 -8.22 -3.86 -25.38
N LEU A 8 -7.32 -4.48 -24.61
CA LEU A 8 -6.68 -3.87 -23.44
C LEU A 8 -5.92 -2.59 -23.79
N PHE A 9 -5.13 -2.61 -24.86
CA PHE A 9 -4.42 -1.43 -25.35
C PHE A 9 -5.39 -0.32 -25.72
N ASN A 10 -6.44 -0.63 -26.49
CA ASN A 10 -7.46 0.34 -26.88
C ASN A 10 -8.18 0.92 -25.66
N LEU A 11 -8.55 0.11 -24.67
CA LEU A 11 -9.20 0.59 -23.44
C LEU A 11 -8.29 1.54 -22.65
N LYS A 12 -7.02 1.19 -22.44
CA LYS A 12 -6.03 2.06 -21.77
C LYS A 12 -5.81 3.37 -22.54
N PHE A 13 -5.73 3.28 -23.86
CA PHE A 13 -5.58 4.45 -24.73
C PHE A 13 -6.80 5.37 -24.66
N THR A 14 -8.01 4.82 -24.76
CA THR A 14 -9.26 5.57 -24.66
C THR A 14 -9.42 6.21 -23.28
N SER A 15 -9.10 5.50 -22.19
CA SER A 15 -9.08 6.06 -20.83
C SER A 15 -8.18 7.30 -20.74
N LYS A 16 -6.95 7.20 -21.25
CA LYS A 16 -5.99 8.32 -21.28
C LYS A 16 -6.47 9.48 -22.16
N GLN A 17 -7.09 9.18 -23.30
CA GLN A 17 -7.67 10.17 -24.20
C GLN A 17 -8.83 10.94 -23.54
N LEU A 18 -9.72 10.24 -22.84
CA LEU A 18 -10.83 10.85 -22.09
C LEU A 18 -10.31 11.72 -20.94
N ASN A 19 -9.30 11.27 -20.20
CA ASN A 19 -8.66 12.07 -19.15
C ASN A 19 -8.04 13.38 -19.72
N ARG A 20 -7.42 13.31 -20.91
CA ARG A 20 -6.91 14.51 -21.58
C ARG A 20 -8.02 15.45 -22.03
N GLN A 21 -9.14 14.91 -22.54
CA GLN A 21 -10.31 15.71 -22.90
C GLN A 21 -10.97 16.34 -21.67
N ALA A 22 -11.04 15.62 -20.54
CA ALA A 22 -11.53 16.16 -19.27
C ALA A 22 -10.65 17.31 -18.77
N ALA A 23 -9.32 17.16 -18.84
CA ALA A 23 -8.39 18.23 -18.49
C ALA A 23 -8.55 19.46 -19.40
N LYS A 24 -8.85 19.25 -20.69
CA LYS A 24 -9.18 20.35 -21.62
C LYS A 24 -10.48 21.05 -21.21
N ALA A 25 -11.55 20.29 -20.94
CA ALA A 25 -12.83 20.86 -20.48
C ALA A 25 -12.68 21.65 -19.17
N ASP A 26 -11.78 21.23 -18.27
CA ASP A 26 -11.46 21.98 -17.04
C ASP A 26 -10.77 23.33 -17.33
N ARG A 27 -9.82 23.34 -18.26
CA ARG A 27 -9.16 24.59 -18.71
C ARG A 27 -10.17 25.54 -19.35
N ASP A 28 -11.05 25.02 -20.20
CA ASP A 28 -12.10 25.81 -20.85
C ASP A 28 -13.10 26.35 -19.81
N SER A 29 -13.48 25.55 -18.80
CA SER A 29 -14.33 26.00 -17.69
C SER A 29 -13.69 27.13 -16.88
N LYS A 30 -12.39 27.03 -16.57
CA LYS A 30 -11.63 28.09 -15.88
C LYS A 30 -11.52 29.36 -16.74
N ALA A 31 -11.31 29.22 -18.04
CA ALA A 31 -11.25 30.34 -18.97
C ALA A 31 -12.60 31.09 -19.03
N GLU A 32 -13.72 30.37 -19.12
CA GLU A 32 -15.06 30.97 -19.08
C GLU A 32 -15.38 31.61 -17.72
N SER A 33 -14.92 31.00 -16.62
CA SER A 33 -15.03 31.60 -15.27
C SER A 33 -14.24 32.91 -15.15
N ALA A 34 -13.07 33.00 -15.78
CA ALA A 34 -12.29 34.23 -15.82
C ALA A 34 -12.97 35.32 -16.68
N LYS A 35 -13.58 34.94 -17.81
CA LYS A 35 -14.39 35.85 -18.64
C LYS A 35 -15.63 36.33 -17.90
N LEU A 36 -16.29 35.45 -17.15
CA LEU A 36 -17.41 35.81 -16.27
C LEU A 36 -17.00 36.88 -15.25
N LYS A 37 -15.86 36.69 -14.55
CA LYS A 37 -15.33 37.69 -13.61
C LYS A 37 -15.12 39.04 -14.29
N LYS A 38 -14.49 39.05 -15.47
CA LYS A 38 -14.27 40.28 -16.26
C LYS A 38 -15.60 40.95 -16.64
N ALA A 39 -16.57 40.18 -17.14
CA ALA A 39 -17.88 40.69 -17.56
C ALA A 39 -18.72 41.26 -16.39
N LEU A 40 -18.49 40.79 -15.16
CA LEU A 40 -19.12 41.31 -13.95
C LEU A 40 -18.46 42.60 -13.44
N THR A 41 -17.14 42.74 -13.62
CA THR A 41 -16.38 43.92 -13.18
C THR A 41 -16.41 45.08 -14.19
N GLN A 42 -16.78 44.81 -15.44
CA GLN A 42 -16.81 45.82 -16.49
C GLN A 42 -18.05 46.71 -16.33
N SER A 43 -17.86 48.04 -16.33
CA SER A 43 -18.94 49.02 -16.34
C SER A 43 -19.11 49.57 -17.77
N PRO A 44 -20.33 49.55 -18.38
CA PRO A 44 -21.60 49.10 -17.82
C PRO A 44 -21.72 47.57 -17.73
N PRO A 45 -22.39 47.04 -16.69
CA PRO A 45 -22.57 45.61 -16.52
C PRO A 45 -23.51 45.04 -17.60
N GLN A 46 -23.05 44.01 -18.31
CA GLN A 46 -23.85 43.29 -19.31
C GLN A 46 -24.33 41.95 -18.73
N PRO A 47 -25.46 41.92 -18.00
CA PRO A 47 -25.91 40.74 -17.25
C PRO A 47 -26.22 39.54 -18.15
N GLN A 48 -26.64 39.78 -19.40
CA GLN A 48 -26.91 38.71 -20.36
C GLN A 48 -25.63 37.97 -20.77
N ILE A 49 -24.53 38.69 -21.00
CA ILE A 49 -23.22 38.11 -21.36
C ILE A 49 -22.64 37.34 -20.17
N ALA A 50 -22.75 37.87 -18.97
CA ALA A 50 -22.34 37.18 -17.76
C ALA A 50 -23.10 35.86 -17.57
N ARG A 51 -24.43 35.83 -17.76
CA ARG A 51 -25.21 34.59 -17.69
C ARG A 51 -24.76 33.55 -18.73
N LEU A 52 -24.44 33.97 -19.95
CA LEU A 52 -23.93 33.07 -21.00
C LEU A 52 -22.60 32.42 -20.59
N TYR A 53 -21.64 33.21 -20.09
CA TYR A 53 -20.35 32.68 -19.62
C TYR A 53 -20.51 31.75 -18.41
N ALA A 54 -21.42 32.07 -17.48
CA ALA A 54 -21.73 31.20 -16.36
C ALA A 54 -22.32 29.86 -16.82
N GLN A 55 -23.28 29.87 -17.75
CA GLN A 55 -23.88 28.65 -18.30
C GLN A 55 -22.84 27.79 -19.04
N ASN A 56 -21.95 28.42 -19.81
CA ASN A 56 -20.85 27.72 -20.48
C ASN A 56 -19.86 27.10 -19.49
N ALA A 57 -19.51 27.81 -18.42
CA ALA A 57 -18.63 27.29 -17.38
C ALA A 57 -19.23 26.07 -16.67
N VAL A 58 -20.52 26.12 -16.32
CA VAL A 58 -21.26 25.00 -15.72
C VAL A 58 -21.35 23.82 -16.67
N ARG A 59 -21.69 24.05 -17.94
CA ARG A 59 -21.73 23.00 -18.98
C ARG A 59 -20.40 22.27 -19.11
N ASN A 60 -19.29 23.01 -19.20
CA ASN A 60 -17.95 22.44 -19.31
C ASN A 60 -17.53 21.69 -18.03
N SER A 61 -17.91 22.18 -16.85
CA SER A 61 -17.68 21.48 -15.57
C SER A 61 -18.45 20.15 -15.50
N GLN A 62 -19.72 20.15 -15.91
CA GLN A 62 -20.53 18.92 -15.95
C GLN A 62 -19.96 17.91 -16.96
N GLN A 63 -19.53 18.39 -18.13
CA GLN A 63 -18.87 17.57 -19.14
C GLN A 63 -17.55 16.98 -18.62
N ARG A 64 -16.76 17.74 -17.85
CA ARG A 64 -15.54 17.22 -17.18
C ARG A 64 -15.87 16.04 -16.27
N ILE A 65 -16.89 16.17 -15.42
CA ILE A 65 -17.30 15.12 -14.48
C ILE A 65 -17.74 13.86 -15.24
N GLN A 66 -18.53 14.02 -16.30
CA GLN A 66 -18.97 12.89 -17.13
C GLN A 66 -17.80 12.18 -17.82
N LEU A 67 -16.85 12.93 -18.39
CA LEU A 67 -15.66 12.36 -19.03
C LEU A 67 -14.76 11.63 -18.04
N LEU A 68 -14.53 12.20 -16.84
CA LEU A 68 -13.77 11.53 -15.78
C LEU A 68 -14.47 10.26 -15.29
N THR A 69 -15.78 10.31 -15.11
CA THR A 69 -16.56 9.13 -14.71
C THR A 69 -16.45 8.01 -15.74
N LEU A 70 -16.54 8.35 -17.04
CA LEU A 70 -16.36 7.37 -18.12
C LEU A 70 -14.92 6.83 -18.15
N ALA A 71 -13.91 7.69 -18.01
CA ALA A 71 -12.51 7.29 -17.97
C ALA A 71 -12.23 6.32 -16.82
N ALA A 72 -12.71 6.63 -15.60
CA ALA A 72 -12.56 5.76 -14.43
C ALA A 72 -13.22 4.40 -14.62
N ARG A 73 -14.43 4.36 -15.24
CA ARG A 73 -15.11 3.11 -15.57
C ARG A 73 -14.32 2.28 -16.59
N ILE A 74 -13.78 2.92 -17.64
CA ILE A 74 -12.95 2.22 -18.64
C ILE A 74 -11.67 1.70 -18.01
N ASP A 75 -11.02 2.47 -17.13
CA ASP A 75 -9.80 2.07 -16.46
C ASP A 75 -10.01 0.86 -15.54
N ALA A 76 -11.12 0.83 -14.80
CA ALA A 76 -11.52 -0.33 -14.00
C ALA A 76 -11.74 -1.59 -14.87
N VAL A 77 -12.36 -1.45 -16.05
CA VAL A 77 -12.53 -2.56 -17.00
C VAL A 77 -11.17 -2.98 -17.57
N ALA A 78 -10.29 -2.03 -17.90
CA ALA A 78 -8.95 -2.32 -18.41
C ALA A 78 -8.11 -3.08 -17.37
N ALA A 79 -8.22 -2.75 -16.08
CA ALA A 79 -7.54 -3.48 -15.00
C ALA A 79 -8.01 -4.94 -14.92
N ARG A 80 -9.32 -5.19 -14.99
CA ARG A 80 -9.87 -6.56 -15.02
C ARG A 80 -9.41 -7.34 -16.25
N VAL A 81 -9.40 -6.70 -17.41
CA VAL A 81 -8.91 -7.30 -18.66
C VAL A 81 -7.41 -7.61 -18.57
N GLN A 82 -6.62 -6.72 -17.96
CA GLN A 82 -5.19 -6.96 -17.72
C GLN A 82 -4.98 -8.21 -16.86
N THR A 83 -5.71 -8.34 -15.76
CA THR A 83 -5.66 -9.54 -14.91
C THR A 83 -6.02 -10.79 -15.69
N ALA A 84 -7.07 -10.75 -16.52
CA ALA A 84 -7.48 -11.88 -17.35
C ALA A 84 -6.40 -12.26 -18.39
N VAL A 85 -5.74 -11.27 -19.01
CA VAL A 85 -4.63 -11.50 -19.94
C VAL A 85 -3.45 -12.14 -19.22
N THR A 86 -3.06 -11.61 -18.05
CA THR A 86 -1.95 -12.17 -17.25
C THR A 86 -2.27 -13.61 -16.81
N MET A 87 -3.48 -13.85 -16.30
CA MET A 87 -3.94 -15.19 -15.91
C MET A 87 -3.88 -16.15 -17.09
N ARG A 88 -4.32 -15.73 -18.29
CA ARG A 88 -4.23 -16.57 -19.49
C ARG A 88 -2.78 -16.93 -19.84
N THR A 89 -1.85 -15.98 -19.74
CA THR A 89 -0.43 -16.26 -19.97
C THR A 89 0.11 -17.27 -18.95
N VAL A 90 -0.23 -17.09 -17.67
CA VAL A 90 0.15 -18.02 -16.59
C VAL A 90 -0.44 -19.42 -16.83
N THR A 91 -1.72 -19.53 -17.19
CA THR A 91 -2.34 -20.81 -17.54
C THR A 91 -1.65 -21.47 -18.73
N GLY A 92 -1.26 -20.69 -19.75
CA GLY A 92 -0.50 -21.19 -20.89
C GLY A 92 0.87 -21.76 -20.48
N SER A 93 1.61 -21.04 -19.65
CA SER A 93 2.90 -21.49 -19.11
C SER A 93 2.74 -22.74 -18.24
N MET A 94 1.75 -22.77 -17.33
CA MET A 94 1.44 -23.95 -16.52
C MET A 94 1.07 -25.15 -17.37
N ALA A 95 0.24 -24.99 -18.40
CA ALA A 95 -0.10 -26.08 -19.31
C ALA A 95 1.12 -26.62 -20.05
N GLN A 96 2.07 -25.76 -20.42
CA GLN A 96 3.33 -26.17 -21.04
C GLN A 96 4.23 -26.91 -20.05
N THR A 97 4.35 -26.42 -18.80
CA THR A 97 5.12 -27.08 -17.74
C THR A 97 4.53 -28.45 -17.38
N VAL A 98 3.20 -28.56 -17.25
CA VAL A 98 2.53 -29.84 -16.96
C VAL A 98 2.75 -30.85 -18.08
N ARG A 99 2.74 -30.43 -19.35
CA ARG A 99 3.11 -31.31 -20.48
C ARG A 99 4.57 -31.73 -20.42
N GLY A 100 5.48 -30.81 -20.13
CA GLY A 100 6.91 -31.13 -19.95
C GLY A 100 7.14 -32.11 -18.80
N MET A 101 6.39 -31.96 -17.71
CA MET A 101 6.42 -32.85 -16.56
C MET A 101 5.83 -34.22 -16.86
N ASP A 102 4.73 -34.33 -17.63
CA ASP A 102 4.17 -35.63 -18.05
C ASP A 102 5.18 -36.43 -18.91
N VAL A 103 5.92 -35.74 -19.78
CA VAL A 103 7.00 -36.37 -20.57
C VAL A 103 8.16 -36.78 -19.67
N ALA A 104 8.59 -35.92 -18.74
CA ALA A 104 9.67 -36.22 -17.80
C ALA A 104 9.32 -37.41 -16.89
N LEU A 105 8.08 -37.47 -16.38
CA LEU A 105 7.56 -38.55 -15.54
C LEU A 105 7.47 -39.88 -16.31
N LYS A 106 7.18 -39.87 -17.62
CA LYS A 106 7.23 -41.08 -18.46
C LYS A 106 8.66 -41.56 -18.70
N SER A 107 9.64 -40.67 -18.72
CA SER A 107 11.07 -41.00 -18.84
C SER A 107 11.76 -41.25 -17.51
N MET A 108 11.07 -41.06 -16.38
CA MET A 108 11.61 -41.29 -15.04
C MET A 108 11.68 -42.80 -14.79
N ASP A 109 12.90 -43.31 -14.86
CA ASP A 109 13.23 -44.68 -14.53
C ASP A 109 13.25 -44.87 -13.01
N LEU A 110 12.28 -45.61 -12.49
CA LEU A 110 12.08 -45.84 -11.05
C LEU A 110 13.34 -46.43 -10.38
N GLU A 111 14.14 -47.23 -11.11
CA GLU A 111 15.40 -47.78 -10.60
C GLU A 111 16.47 -46.71 -10.37
N LYS A 112 16.60 -45.73 -11.28
CA LYS A 112 17.55 -44.61 -11.10
C LYS A 112 17.12 -43.68 -9.97
N ILE A 113 15.82 -43.50 -9.76
CA ILE A 113 15.30 -42.71 -8.63
C ILE A 113 15.61 -43.44 -7.32
N GLY A 114 15.41 -44.75 -7.26
CA GLY A 114 15.80 -45.57 -6.11
C GLY A 114 17.29 -45.42 -5.77
N PHE A 115 18.16 -45.55 -6.77
CA PHE A 115 19.61 -45.39 -6.57
C PHE A 115 20.02 -43.98 -6.13
N VAL A 116 19.38 -42.94 -6.67
CA VAL A 116 19.65 -41.55 -6.28
C VAL A 116 19.11 -41.25 -4.88
N MET A 117 17.96 -41.82 -4.49
CA MET A 117 17.42 -41.68 -3.13
C MET A 117 18.30 -42.39 -2.10
N GLU A 118 18.79 -43.59 -2.39
CA GLU A 118 19.70 -44.31 -1.50
C GLU A 118 21.02 -43.55 -1.31
N LYS A 119 21.54 -42.92 -2.37
CA LYS A 119 22.69 -41.99 -2.28
C LYS A 119 22.37 -40.69 -1.55
N PHE A 120 21.15 -40.16 -1.68
CA PHE A 120 20.71 -38.97 -0.96
C PHE A 120 20.58 -39.26 0.52
N GLU A 121 20.03 -40.41 0.91
CA GLU A 121 19.90 -40.86 2.28
C GLU A 121 21.28 -41.04 2.94
N GLN A 122 22.25 -41.66 2.24
CA GLN A 122 23.64 -41.68 2.68
C GLN A 122 24.25 -40.28 2.86
N GLN A 123 24.03 -39.36 1.92
CA GLN A 123 24.54 -37.99 2.02
C GLN A 123 23.85 -37.16 3.11
N PHE A 124 22.57 -37.43 3.38
CA PHE A 124 21.79 -36.76 4.42
C PHE A 124 22.15 -37.31 5.80
N GLU A 125 22.39 -38.61 5.91
CA GLU A 125 22.92 -39.26 7.13
C GLU A 125 24.34 -38.74 7.42
N ASP A 126 25.19 -38.59 6.41
CA ASP A 126 26.50 -37.94 6.55
C ASP A 126 26.37 -36.47 7.00
N LEU A 127 25.39 -35.73 6.46
CA LEU A 127 25.15 -34.33 6.81
C LEU A 127 24.55 -34.19 8.21
N ASP A 128 23.65 -35.08 8.63
CA ASP A 128 23.11 -35.14 10.00
C ASP A 128 24.17 -35.58 11.01
N VAL A 129 25.09 -36.46 10.63
CA VAL A 129 26.26 -36.77 11.46
C VAL A 129 27.15 -35.53 11.58
N VAL A 130 27.43 -34.82 10.49
CA VAL A 130 28.19 -33.56 10.50
C VAL A 130 27.46 -32.45 11.25
N SER A 131 26.14 -32.34 11.14
CA SER A 131 25.30 -31.39 11.84
C SER A 131 25.17 -31.74 13.31
N GLY A 132 25.13 -33.02 13.69
CA GLY A 132 25.19 -33.46 15.08
C GLY A 132 26.55 -33.19 15.73
N TYR A 133 27.65 -33.29 14.96
CA TYR A 133 28.95 -32.77 15.38
C TYR A 133 28.95 -31.24 15.45
N TYR A 134 28.28 -30.56 14.52
CA TYR A 134 28.20 -29.10 14.50
C TYR A 134 27.32 -28.57 15.63
N GLU A 135 26.17 -29.16 15.94
CA GLU A 135 25.24 -28.84 17.04
C GLU A 135 25.85 -29.23 18.39
N GLY A 136 26.62 -30.31 18.46
CA GLY A 136 27.47 -30.61 19.62
C GLY A 136 28.57 -29.56 19.88
N VAL A 137 28.97 -28.79 18.86
CA VAL A 137 29.94 -27.68 18.93
C VAL A 137 29.24 -26.29 18.95
N ALA A 138 28.02 -26.19 18.41
CA ALA A 138 27.25 -24.99 18.14
C ALA A 138 25.97 -24.87 18.99
N GLY A 139 25.66 -25.81 19.87
CA GLY A 139 24.80 -25.57 21.02
C GLY A 139 25.39 -24.49 21.96
N GLY A 140 26.66 -24.12 21.78
CA GLY A 140 27.26 -22.90 22.30
C GLY A 140 27.03 -21.63 21.46
N VAL A 141 26.42 -21.74 20.27
CA VAL A 141 26.26 -20.70 19.24
C VAL A 141 24.79 -20.49 18.82
N GLU A 142 23.86 -21.40 19.13
CA GLU A 142 22.42 -21.40 18.79
C GLU A 142 21.55 -20.32 19.49
N SER A 143 22.14 -19.18 19.80
CA SER A 143 21.48 -17.87 19.71
C SER A 143 21.29 -17.39 18.25
N GLN A 144 21.65 -18.22 17.26
CA GLN A 144 21.63 -17.94 15.82
C GLN A 144 20.40 -18.45 15.05
N GLN A 145 19.41 -19.02 15.75
CA GLN A 145 18.20 -19.60 15.16
C GLN A 145 17.02 -18.62 15.05
N ILE A 146 17.31 -17.33 14.88
CA ILE A 146 16.39 -16.44 14.17
C ILE A 146 17.16 -15.99 12.96
N GLY A 147 16.69 -16.40 11.76
CA GLY A 147 17.28 -15.94 10.52
C GLY A 147 17.40 -14.42 10.55
N VAL A 148 18.63 -13.92 10.43
CA VAL A 148 19.03 -12.51 10.61
C VAL A 148 18.23 -11.56 9.69
N GLU A 149 17.68 -12.06 8.57
CA GLU A 149 16.87 -11.25 7.65
C GLU A 149 15.41 -11.07 8.09
N GLY A 150 14.81 -12.04 8.77
CA GLY A 150 13.41 -11.94 9.24
C GLY A 150 13.27 -11.13 10.53
N GLN A 151 14.34 -11.05 11.32
CA GLN A 151 14.31 -10.40 12.62
C GLN A 151 14.25 -8.87 12.52
N GLY A 152 15.05 -8.27 11.63
CA GLY A 152 15.08 -6.83 11.43
C GLY A 152 13.82 -6.28 10.77
N GLU A 153 13.22 -6.99 9.82
CA GLU A 153 11.93 -6.61 9.23
C GLU A 153 10.79 -6.73 10.23
N VAL A 154 10.80 -7.77 11.08
CA VAL A 154 9.81 -7.94 12.15
C VAL A 154 9.98 -6.87 13.22
N ASP A 155 11.20 -6.55 13.63
CA ASP A 155 11.47 -5.49 14.61
C ASP A 155 11.13 -4.10 14.06
N ALA A 156 11.45 -3.83 12.78
CA ALA A 156 11.09 -2.58 12.13
C ALA A 156 9.57 -2.43 11.91
N LEU A 157 8.88 -3.53 11.58
CA LEU A 157 7.42 -3.55 11.49
C LEU A 157 6.80 -3.34 12.88
N MET A 158 7.34 -3.97 13.91
CA MET A 158 6.87 -3.83 15.29
C MET A 158 7.09 -2.41 15.82
N ALA A 159 8.24 -1.79 15.50
CA ALA A 159 8.52 -0.40 15.84
C ALA A 159 7.58 0.59 15.12
N ARG A 160 7.34 0.41 13.80
CA ARG A 160 6.41 1.28 13.05
C ARG A 160 4.99 1.20 13.57
N VAL A 161 4.51 0.00 13.86
CA VAL A 161 3.17 -0.22 14.41
C VAL A 161 3.05 0.37 15.82
N ALA A 162 4.11 0.29 16.63
CA ALA A 162 4.15 0.91 17.95
C ALA A 162 4.14 2.45 17.88
N ASP A 163 4.89 3.06 16.94
CA ASP A 163 4.91 4.51 16.74
C ASP A 163 3.56 5.04 16.22
N GLU A 164 2.93 4.36 15.26
CA GLU A 164 1.60 4.73 14.75
C GLU A 164 0.55 4.67 15.87
N ALA A 165 0.55 3.61 16.67
CA ALA A 165 -0.36 3.48 17.81
C ALA A 165 -0.09 4.52 18.92
N GLY A 166 1.17 4.86 19.18
CA GLY A 166 1.55 5.88 20.15
C GLY A 166 1.17 7.30 19.72
N VAL A 167 1.32 7.61 18.42
CA VAL A 167 0.93 8.91 17.85
C VAL A 167 -0.59 9.06 17.82
N GLU A 168 -1.34 8.03 17.45
CA GLU A 168 -2.81 8.06 17.49
C GLU A 168 -3.34 8.30 18.91
N LEU A 169 -2.78 7.60 19.91
CA LEU A 169 -3.16 7.82 21.31
C LEU A 169 -2.81 9.23 21.80
N SER A 170 -1.65 9.77 21.40
CA SER A 170 -1.25 11.14 21.74
C SER A 170 -2.12 12.20 21.05
N GLN A 171 -2.54 11.97 19.80
CA GLN A 171 -3.44 12.86 19.08
C GLN A 171 -4.86 12.84 19.66
N GLU A 172 -5.37 11.68 20.06
CA GLU A 172 -6.67 11.59 20.72
C GLU A 172 -6.66 12.26 22.10
N LEU A 173 -5.56 12.15 22.85
CA LEU A 173 -5.37 12.84 24.13
C LEU A 173 -5.22 14.36 23.95
N ALA A 174 -4.44 14.81 22.98
CA ALA A 174 -4.25 16.23 22.70
C ALA A 174 -5.52 16.90 22.14
N GLN A 175 -6.30 16.21 21.31
CA GLN A 175 -7.56 16.76 20.76
C GLN A 175 -8.69 16.83 21.80
N LYS A 176 -8.63 16.04 22.88
CA LYS A 176 -9.61 16.10 23.98
C LYS A 176 -9.18 16.95 25.17
N ALA A 177 -7.96 17.50 25.19
CA ALA A 177 -7.48 18.37 26.24
C ALA A 177 -7.70 19.87 25.88
N PRO A 178 -8.49 20.63 26.67
CA PRO A 178 -8.64 22.07 26.47
C PRO A 178 -7.40 22.83 26.97
N GLU A 179 -6.53 23.27 26.06
CA GLU A 179 -5.34 24.07 26.40
C GLU A 179 -5.70 25.55 26.57
N GLY A 180 -6.07 25.90 27.80
CA GLY A 180 -6.27 27.28 28.20
C GLY A 180 -6.42 27.47 29.70
N GLU A 181 -5.73 26.67 30.53
CA GLU A 181 -5.54 26.94 31.99
C GLU A 181 -4.54 26.00 32.73
N LEU A 182 -3.81 25.12 32.03
CA LEU A 182 -3.09 24.01 32.67
C LEU A 182 -1.63 24.28 33.10
N GLU A 183 -1.06 25.47 32.90
CA GLU A 183 0.30 25.73 33.38
C GLU A 183 0.37 25.92 34.91
N VAL A 184 -0.72 26.27 35.58
CA VAL A 184 -0.73 26.52 37.04
C VAL A 184 -0.99 25.25 37.86
N SER A 185 -1.41 24.16 37.22
CA SER A 185 -1.84 22.92 37.89
C SER A 185 -0.75 21.84 37.94
N ALA A 186 0.17 21.81 36.97
CA ALA A 186 1.26 20.83 36.91
C ALA A 186 2.25 21.01 38.08
N ASP A 187 2.58 22.24 38.44
CA ASP A 187 3.49 22.53 39.57
C ASP A 187 2.89 22.17 40.93
N LYS A 188 1.57 22.36 41.11
CA LYS A 188 0.87 21.97 42.35
C LYS A 188 0.75 20.45 42.50
N GLN A 189 0.55 19.73 41.40
CA GLN A 189 0.51 18.26 41.42
C GLN A 189 1.89 17.65 41.66
N ARG A 190 2.96 18.25 41.12
CA ARG A 190 4.34 17.83 41.41
C ARG A 190 4.71 18.06 42.88
N ALA A 191 4.36 19.21 43.45
CA ALA A 191 4.59 19.51 44.86
C ALA A 191 3.85 18.55 45.81
N GLN A 192 2.61 18.17 45.49
CA GLN A 192 1.83 17.20 46.27
C GLN A 192 2.38 15.77 46.19
N LEU A 193 2.93 15.38 45.03
CA LEU A 193 3.58 14.07 44.85
C LEU A 193 4.91 13.99 45.63
N GLU A 194 5.67 15.08 45.69
CA GLU A 194 6.91 15.15 46.48
C GLU A 194 6.64 15.12 47.99
N GLU A 195 5.59 15.80 48.47
CA GLU A 195 5.16 15.77 49.87
C GLU A 195 4.68 14.36 50.28
N GLY A 196 3.88 13.69 49.42
CA GLY A 196 3.42 12.32 49.66
C GLY A 196 4.52 11.25 49.61
N LEU A 197 5.59 11.48 48.83
CA LEU A 197 6.78 10.61 48.84
C LEU A 197 7.61 10.82 50.11
N GLY A 198 7.74 12.07 50.57
CA GLY A 198 8.48 12.42 51.78
C GLY A 198 7.89 11.77 53.05
N ASP A 199 6.56 11.71 53.15
CA ASP A 199 5.88 11.05 54.27
C ASP A 199 6.00 9.52 54.20
N ARG A 200 5.99 8.92 53.01
CA ARG A 200 6.24 7.48 52.83
C ARG A 200 7.68 7.09 53.19
N LEU A 201 8.65 7.95 52.88
CA LEU A 201 10.06 7.74 53.24
C LEU A 201 10.31 7.93 54.75
N ARG A 202 9.57 8.82 55.42
CA ARG A 202 9.60 8.95 56.88
C ARG A 202 8.98 7.75 57.60
N ALA A 203 7.89 7.20 57.06
CA ALA A 203 7.24 6.00 57.60
C ALA A 203 8.11 4.74 57.51
N LEU A 204 9.07 4.70 56.57
CA LEU A 204 10.04 3.61 56.41
C LEU A 204 11.33 3.80 57.24
N ARG A 205 11.45 4.90 58.00
CA ARG A 205 12.66 5.23 58.79
C ARG A 205 12.49 5.08 60.31
N ASN A 206 11.35 4.56 60.78
CA ASN A 206 11.10 4.19 62.19
C ASN A 206 10.94 2.67 62.32
#